data_AF-A0A3R9PNE6-F1
#
_entry.id   AF-A0A3R9PNE6-F1
#
_cell.length_a   1.000
_cell.length_b   1.000
_cell.length_c   1.000
_cell.angle_alpha   90.00
_cell.angle_beta   90.00
_cell.angle_gamma   90.00
#
_symmetry.space_group_name_H-M   'P 1'
#
loop_
_entity.id
_entity.type
_entity.pdbx_description
1 polymer ?
#
loop_
_entity_poly.entity_id
_entity_poly.type
_entity_poly.pdbx_seq_one_letter_code
_entity_poly.pdbx_strand_id
1 'polypeptide(L)'
;IDEIGADKRLKMRLAELIISEPDVRLFMINSILPDVAKKEDIRELRSEIAQLRGEMAQLRGEIAQLRGEISQLRGEIDQLRREMYSNFKWTIGIILTIWGATVIPILLRLIGAI
;
A
#
# COMPACT_ATOMS: atom_id res chain seq x y z
N ILE A 1 -10.24 -12.52 -59.89
CA ILE A 1 -10.83 -11.19 -59.57
C ILE A 1 -12.30 -11.34 -59.13
N ASP A 2 -13.00 -12.41 -59.50
CA ASP A 2 -14.43 -12.59 -59.17
C ASP A 2 -14.78 -13.03 -57.73
N GLU A 3 -13.83 -13.50 -56.92
CA GLU A 3 -14.11 -13.88 -55.52
C GLU A 3 -14.38 -12.67 -54.60
N ILE A 4 -13.77 -11.51 -54.90
CA ILE A 4 -13.93 -10.28 -54.10
C ILE A 4 -15.30 -9.63 -54.33
N GLY A 5 -15.90 -9.81 -55.52
CA GLY A 5 -17.23 -9.33 -55.84
C GLY A 5 -18.36 -10.19 -55.28
N ALA A 6 -18.16 -11.51 -55.21
CA ALA A 6 -19.11 -12.45 -54.63
C ALA A 6 -19.34 -12.18 -53.14
N ASP A 7 -18.27 -11.96 -52.37
CA ASP A 7 -18.36 -11.67 -50.94
C ASP A 7 -19.12 -10.36 -50.66
N LYS A 8 -18.89 -9.30 -51.46
CA LYS A 8 -19.64 -8.05 -51.33
C LYS A 8 -21.14 -8.23 -51.62
N ARG A 9 -21.48 -9.00 -52.66
CA ARG A 9 -22.87 -9.28 -53.04
C ARG A 9 -23.58 -10.17 -52.02
N LEU A 10 -22.86 -11.13 -51.45
CA LEU A 10 -23.34 -12.00 -50.36
C LEU A 10 -23.54 -11.21 -49.06
N LYS A 11 -22.58 -10.36 -48.67
CA LYS A 11 -22.71 -9.44 -47.54
C LYS A 11 -23.89 -8.47 -47.72
N MET A 12 -24.11 -7.96 -48.93
CA MET A 12 -25.28 -7.13 -49.25
C MET A 12 -26.59 -7.91 -49.12
N ARG A 13 -26.67 -9.14 -49.63
CA ARG A 13 -27.87 -9.98 -49.48
C ARG A 13 -28.15 -10.33 -48.03
N LEU A 14 -27.12 -10.64 -47.25
CA LEU A 14 -27.24 -10.87 -45.80
C LEU A 14 -27.73 -9.62 -45.06
N ALA A 15 -27.17 -8.45 -45.38
CA ALA A 15 -27.64 -7.18 -44.81
C ALA A 15 -29.09 -6.88 -45.19
N GLU A 16 -29.46 -7.13 -46.46
CA GLU A 16 -30.82 -6.99 -46.96
C GLU A 16 -31.79 -7.94 -46.24
N LEU A 17 -31.39 -9.19 -46.00
CA LEU A 17 -32.18 -10.18 -45.25
C LEU A 17 -32.38 -9.75 -43.79
N ILE A 18 -31.32 -9.28 -43.13
CA ILE A 18 -31.38 -8.78 -41.74
C ILE A 18 -32.31 -7.55 -41.64
N ILE A 19 -32.33 -6.69 -42.65
CA ILE A 19 -33.17 -5.48 -42.67
C ILE A 19 -34.63 -5.80 -43.05
N SER A 20 -34.84 -6.74 -43.96
CA SER A 20 -36.17 -7.03 -44.52
C SER A 20 -36.96 -8.05 -43.69
N GLU A 21 -36.28 -8.99 -43.04
CA GLU A 21 -36.90 -10.08 -42.28
C GLU A 21 -36.72 -9.86 -40.77
N PRO A 22 -37.82 -9.56 -40.03
CA PRO A 22 -37.77 -9.35 -38.58
C PRO A 22 -37.26 -10.59 -37.82
N ASP A 23 -37.60 -11.78 -38.30
CA ASP A 23 -37.28 -13.05 -37.63
C ASP A 23 -35.78 -13.37 -37.72
N VAL A 24 -35.17 -13.18 -38.89
CA VAL A 24 -33.71 -13.35 -39.08
C VAL A 24 -32.95 -12.33 -38.24
N ARG A 25 -33.44 -11.08 -38.17
CA ARG A 25 -32.85 -10.04 -37.33
C ARG A 25 -32.88 -10.42 -35.85
N LEU A 26 -34.02 -10.88 -35.36
CA LEU A 26 -34.18 -11.31 -33.96
C LEU A 26 -33.33 -12.53 -33.63
N PHE A 27 -33.26 -13.51 -34.54
CA PHE A 27 -32.40 -14.68 -34.38
C PHE A 27 -30.92 -14.29 -34.27
N MET A 28 -30.46 -13.41 -35.16
CA MET A 28 -29.07 -12.90 -35.14
C MET A 28 -28.77 -12.05 -33.90
N ILE A 29 -29.72 -11.23 -33.43
CA ILE A 29 -29.56 -10.46 -32.18
C ILE A 29 -29.46 -11.39 -30.98
N ASN A 30 -30.33 -12.39 -30.89
CA ASN A 30 -30.36 -13.33 -29.76
C ASN A 30 -29.13 -14.25 -29.73
N SER A 31 -28.56 -14.61 -30.89
CA SER A 31 -27.38 -15.46 -30.95
C SER A 31 -26.11 -14.75 -30.45
N ILE A 32 -26.00 -13.42 -30.63
CA ILE A 32 -24.84 -12.63 -30.16
C ILE A 32 -25.03 -12.07 -28.74
N LEU A 33 -26.27 -11.98 -28.24
CA LEU A 33 -26.58 -11.40 -26.94
C LEU A 33 -25.81 -11.99 -25.74
N PRO A 34 -25.48 -13.31 -25.70
CA PRO A 34 -24.67 -13.89 -24.63
C PRO A 34 -23.22 -13.42 -24.60
N ASP A 35 -22.64 -13.11 -25.78
CA ASP A 35 -21.25 -12.71 -25.92
C ASP A 35 -21.05 -11.19 -25.76
N VAL A 36 -22.14 -10.42 -25.80
CA VAL A 36 -22.12 -8.97 -25.64
C VAL A 36 -22.34 -8.61 -24.17
N ALA A 37 -21.34 -7.95 -23.56
CA ALA A 37 -21.47 -7.40 -22.22
C ALA A 37 -22.69 -6.48 -22.12
N LYS A 38 -23.58 -6.80 -21.19
CA LYS A 38 -24.80 -6.02 -20.96
C LYS A 38 -24.47 -4.77 -20.16
N LYS A 39 -25.38 -3.80 -20.22
CA LYS A 39 -25.27 -2.58 -19.40
C LYS A 39 -25.19 -2.89 -17.90
N GLU A 40 -25.80 -3.99 -17.46
CA GLU A 40 -25.80 -4.40 -16.06
C GLU A 40 -24.42 -4.91 -15.63
N ASP A 41 -23.79 -5.79 -16.43
CA ASP A 41 -22.42 -6.26 -16.20
C ASP A 41 -21.44 -5.09 -16.07
N ILE A 42 -21.58 -4.08 -16.94
CA ILE A 42 -20.76 -2.86 -16.88
C ILE A 42 -21.02 -2.04 -15.60
N ARG A 43 -22.26 -2.02 -15.10
CA ARG A 43 -22.61 -1.33 -13.85
C ARG A 43 -22.04 -2.06 -12.64
N GLU A 44 -22.14 -3.38 -12.62
CA GLU A 44 -21.58 -4.23 -11.57
C GLU A 44 -20.07 -4.05 -11.49
N LEU A 45 -19.36 -4.17 -12.61
CA LEU A 45 -17.91 -3.93 -12.68
C LEU A 45 -17.54 -2.52 -12.20
N ARG A 46 -18.33 -1.49 -12.54
CA ARG A 46 -18.09 -0.13 -12.03
C ARG A 46 -18.27 -0.03 -10.52
N SER A 47 -19.26 -0.73 -9.97
CA SER A 47 -19.50 -0.78 -8.53
C SER A 47 -18.34 -1.48 -7.81
N GLU A 48 -17.90 -2.64 -8.29
CA GLU A 48 -16.75 -3.37 -7.75
C GLU A 48 -15.47 -2.51 -7.80
N ILE A 49 -15.20 -1.85 -8.93
CA ILE A 49 -14.06 -0.93 -9.05
C ILE A 49 -14.16 0.22 -8.03
N ALA A 50 -15.36 0.75 -7.78
CA ALA A 50 -15.56 1.80 -6.79
C ALA A 50 -15.31 1.30 -5.36
N GLN A 51 -15.76 0.09 -5.03
CA GLN A 51 -15.51 -0.56 -3.73
C GLN A 51 -14.01 -0.79 -3.52
N LEU A 52 -13.32 -1.41 -4.49
CA LEU A 52 -11.87 -1.65 -4.43
C LEU A 52 -11.07 -0.35 -4.27
N ARG A 53 -11.51 0.74 -4.90
CA ARG A 53 -10.90 2.06 -4.70
C ARG A 53 -11.10 2.58 -3.27
N GLY A 54 -12.27 2.34 -2.69
CA GLY A 54 -12.55 2.66 -1.29
C GLY A 54 -11.64 1.89 -0.34
N GLU A 55 -11.54 0.57 -0.51
CA GLU A 55 -10.65 -0.29 0.28
C GLU A 55 -9.18 0.13 0.16
N MET A 56 -8.72 0.42 -1.06
CA MET A 56 -7.36 0.95 -1.27
C MET A 56 -7.12 2.28 -0.55
N ALA A 57 -8.13 3.16 -0.50
CA ALA A 57 -8.00 4.43 0.22
C ALA A 57 -7.92 4.22 1.73
N GLN A 58 -8.71 3.29 2.27
CA GLN A 58 -8.66 2.91 3.69
C GLN A 58 -7.29 2.33 4.07
N LEU A 59 -6.79 1.35 3.30
CA LEU A 59 -5.48 0.74 3.53
C LEU A 59 -4.35 1.78 3.48
N ARG A 60 -4.42 2.77 2.59
CA ARG A 60 -3.47 3.89 2.57
C ARG A 60 -3.52 4.72 3.85
N GLY A 61 -4.71 4.95 4.39
CA GLY A 61 -4.90 5.62 5.69
C GLY A 61 -4.27 4.86 6.84
N GLU A 62 -4.52 3.55 6.93
CA GLU A 62 -3.94 2.66 7.95
C GLU A 62 -2.40 2.65 7.87
N ILE A 63 -1.83 2.55 6.67
CA ILE A 63 -0.37 2.63 6.47
C ILE A 63 0.19 3.97 6.95
N ALA A 64 -0.51 5.08 6.68
CA ALA A 64 -0.07 6.41 7.13
C ALA A 64 -0.08 6.52 8.67
N GLN A 65 -1.11 5.98 9.32
CA GLN A 65 -1.20 5.93 10.77
C GLN A 65 -0.06 5.11 11.38
N LEU A 66 0.17 3.89 10.88
CA LEU A 66 1.26 3.02 11.36
C LEU A 66 2.64 3.66 11.19
N ARG A 67 2.86 4.41 10.10
CA ARG A 67 4.11 5.19 9.93
C ARG A 67 4.25 6.26 11.01
N GLY A 68 3.16 6.93 11.39
CA GLY A 68 3.13 7.89 12.49
C GLY A 68 3.51 7.24 13.82
N GLU A 69 2.89 6.12 14.16
CA GLU A 69 3.17 5.35 15.38
C GLU A 69 4.64 4.88 15.44
N ILE A 70 5.19 4.36 14.33
CA ILE A 70 6.61 3.99 14.25
C ILE A 70 7.52 5.20 14.49
N SER A 71 7.17 6.37 13.96
CA SER A 71 7.96 7.59 14.17
C SER A 71 7.94 8.03 15.64
N GLN A 72 6.80 7.91 16.32
CA GLN A 72 6.67 8.22 17.74
C GLN A 72 7.53 7.26 18.59
N LEU A 73 7.41 5.94 18.35
CA LEU A 73 8.20 4.92 19.04
C LEU A 73 9.71 5.14 18.86
N ARG A 74 10.16 5.55 17.67
CA ARG A 74 11.58 5.91 17.45
C ARG A 74 11.99 7.10 18.34
N GLY A 75 11.15 8.12 18.44
CA GLY A 75 11.39 9.28 19.31
C GLY A 75 11.49 8.89 20.79
N GLU A 76 10.59 8.02 21.26
CA GLU A 76 10.62 7.49 22.63
C GLU A 76 11.90 6.68 22.92
N ILE A 77 12.31 5.82 21.99
CA ILE A 77 13.57 5.06 22.10
C ILE A 77 14.78 6.00 22.18
N ASP A 78 14.82 7.04 21.36
CA ASP A 78 15.91 8.02 21.37
C ASP A 78 15.94 8.81 22.68
N GLN A 79 14.78 9.16 23.23
CA GLN A 79 14.67 9.79 24.54
C GLN A 79 15.20 8.88 25.64
N LEU A 80 14.74 7.63 25.69
CA LEU A 80 15.20 6.65 26.68
C LEU A 80 16.72 6.44 26.61
N ARG A 81 17.30 6.40 25.41
CA ARG A 81 18.75 6.31 25.22
C ARG A 81 19.48 7.52 25.81
N ARG A 82 18.96 8.73 25.59
CA ARG A 82 19.54 9.96 26.16
C ARG A 82 19.47 9.96 27.68
N GLU A 83 18.32 9.60 28.23
CA GLU A 83 18.12 9.52 29.69
C GLU A 83 19.07 8.50 30.31
N MET A 84 19.19 7.30 29.74
CA MET A 84 20.11 6.28 30.20
C MET A 84 21.57 6.76 30.15
N TYR A 85 21.99 7.38 29.04
CA TYR A 85 23.35 7.90 28.90
C TYR A 85 23.64 9.02 29.90
N SER A 86 22.70 9.94 30.11
CA SER A 86 22.82 11.02 31.09
C SER A 86 22.95 10.47 32.51
N ASN A 87 22.07 9.54 32.89
CA ASN A 87 22.10 8.90 34.20
C ASN A 87 23.43 8.18 34.44
N PHE A 88 23.90 7.41 33.46
CA PHE A 88 25.17 6.69 33.55
C PHE A 88 26.38 7.63 33.68
N LYS A 89 26.42 8.73 32.92
CA LYS A 89 27.48 9.74 33.07
C LYS A 89 27.48 10.38 34.44
N TRP A 90 26.30 10.73 34.95
CA TRP A 90 26.17 11.37 36.26
C TRP A 90 26.61 10.42 37.38
N THR A 91 26.17 9.16 37.36
CA THR A 91 26.57 8.16 38.36
C THR A 91 28.07 7.88 38.33
N ILE A 92 28.68 7.71 37.14
CA ILE A 92 30.14 7.57 37.01
C ILE A 92 30.86 8.80 37.55
N GLY A 93 30.39 10.00 37.20
CA GLY A 93 30.98 11.25 37.67
C GLY A 93 31.02 11.34 39.20
N ILE A 94 29.93 10.94 39.86
CA ILE A 94 29.86 10.88 41.32
C ILE A 94 30.85 9.86 41.89
N ILE A 95 30.87 8.64 41.34
CA ILE A 95 31.79 7.59 41.79
C ILE A 95 33.23 8.08 41.67
N LEU A 96 33.64 8.59 40.50
CA LEU A 96 35.00 9.10 40.30
C LEU A 96 35.35 10.24 41.26
N THR A 97 34.39 11.14 41.54
CA THR A 97 34.59 12.25 42.47
C THR A 97 34.79 11.75 43.91
N ILE A 98 33.97 10.81 44.36
CA ILE A 98 34.10 10.22 45.70
C ILE A 98 35.42 9.46 45.82
N TRP A 99 35.74 8.57 44.87
CA TRP A 99 36.97 7.78 44.90
C TRP A 99 38.22 8.66 44.84
N GLY A 100 38.21 9.69 43.98
CA GLY A 100 39.31 10.65 43.85
C GLY A 100 39.51 11.53 45.08
N ALA A 101 38.43 11.93 45.75
CA ALA A 101 38.51 12.78 46.95
C ALA A 101 38.80 12.01 48.24
N THR A 102 38.40 10.73 48.32
CA THR A 102 38.45 9.95 49.56
C THR A 102 39.40 8.76 49.49
N VAL A 103 39.24 7.89 48.50
CA VAL A 103 39.98 6.62 48.46
C VAL A 103 41.41 6.82 47.96
N ILE A 104 41.62 7.58 46.87
CA ILE A 104 42.96 7.84 46.32
C ILE A 104 43.89 8.48 47.38
N PRO A 105 43.48 9.54 48.11
CA PRO A 105 44.34 10.16 49.11
C PRO A 105 44.68 9.22 50.28
N ILE A 106 43.73 8.40 50.73
CA ILE A 106 43.99 7.41 51.78
C ILE A 106 45.02 6.38 51.30
N LEU A 107 44.89 5.87 50.08
CA LEU A 107 45.84 4.93 49.50
C LEU A 107 47.25 5.54 49.35
N LEU A 108 47.36 6.79 48.91
CA LEU A 108 48.65 7.49 48.78
C LEU A 108 49.37 7.64 50.13
N ARG A 109 48.62 7.94 51.21
CA ARG A 109 49.17 7.98 52.57
C ARG A 109 49.65 6.60 53.07
N LEU A 110 48.93 5.53 52.73
CA LEU A 110 49.30 4.16 53.17
C LEU A 110 50.61 3.66 52.55
N ILE A 111 50.91 4.05 51.31
CA ILE A 111 52.16 3.64 50.63
C ILE A 111 53.32 4.62 50.86
N GLY A 112 53.13 5.67 51.65
CA GLY A 112 54.16 6.67 51.95
C GLY A 112 54.51 7.59 50.78
N ALA A 113 53.63 7.72 49.78
CA ALA A 113 53.83 8.60 48.63
C ALA A 113 53.54 10.09 48.97
N ILE A 114 52.77 10.33 50.04
CA ILE A 114 52.45 11.64 50.62
C ILE A 114 52.44 11.49 52.15
#